data_AF-A0A932C4I7-F1
#
_entry.id   AF-A0A932C4I7-F1
#
_cell.length_a   1.000
_cell.length_b   1.000
_cell.length_c   1.000
_cell.angle_alpha   90.00
_cell.angle_beta   90.00
_cell.angle_gamma   90.00
#
_symmetry.space_group_name_H-M   'P 1'
#
loop_
_entity.id
_entity.type
_entity.pdbx_description
1 polymer ?
#
loop_
_entity_poly.entity_id
_entity_poly.type
_entity_poly.pdbx_seq_one_letter_code
_entity_poly.pdbx_strand_id
1 'polypeptide(L)'
;MLIRLVILGLLLGLRPAWAQEASVILPEEIGRAPTPARIAALVGGAAAQGWGSVAPVLRKAAFQAYESGSGYVPAWYCLYRWADLLATPYNKALQQWVAAVEKAKVGHTNMASRYDFRPGSLSALLNRDLQLALLGNAALSEEFFALLSPVDSPPEVLAILQKIHTAEPALFADYGSLALAIAVVYDVPPTPNWPHGQVSAALLPRRLPPPEQVFAYFAKLDRSNGTLQRLRRLPAGELKFLVDIAVPFAELDWARKSVPPGLADFAKAYDMIKYRKDRLAQNLLHWPGRDYRLASILAEGGICVDQAYFASTAGKAKGIPTLMFRGAGLDGRHAWFGYLDANQHWQLDCGRFAEQKFISGLAYDPQTWGDINDHELGFITERFRALPTYKLSVMHKAFAAEYLRDGKPDLAVKAAREAVNRDRRNLAAWNVLLEAQAAMSPDLRAREGILREAVLAFAKYPDLEIAFSRQLVEVLRQRGETSVANFEEQRLGKKYQSSRGDLSIEQAAASIKRSMQEDDLATQIKVYNRILDTTGQGQTIDYYDKVVAPFIAHFPPEQAQAALQCLDRARRTLRVDPGKQLDLEMAGFATRLKSGKK
;
A
#
# COMPACT_ATOMS: atom_id res chain seq x y z
N MET A 1 17.44 64.38 -29.66
CA MET A 1 18.09 63.22 -30.29
C MET A 1 19.40 62.98 -29.53
N LEU A 2 19.62 61.76 -29.05
CA LEU A 2 20.77 61.27 -28.26
C LEU A 2 20.95 61.81 -26.83
N ILE A 3 20.96 60.85 -25.89
CA ILE A 3 21.47 60.81 -24.50
C ILE A 3 20.36 60.34 -23.53
N ARG A 4 19.98 59.06 -23.65
CA ARG A 4 19.23 58.30 -22.62
C ARG A 4 19.22 56.79 -22.86
N LEU A 5 20.29 56.24 -23.45
CA LEU A 5 20.31 54.86 -23.95
C LEU A 5 21.59 54.07 -23.65
N VAL A 6 22.31 54.40 -22.57
CA VAL A 6 23.55 53.67 -22.22
C VAL A 6 23.56 53.04 -20.81
N ILE A 7 22.62 53.37 -19.92
CA ILE A 7 22.65 52.83 -18.54
C ILE A 7 21.74 51.61 -18.33
N LEU A 8 20.93 51.20 -19.31
CA LEU A 8 20.08 50.00 -19.20
C LEU A 8 20.76 48.69 -19.69
N GLY A 9 21.99 48.77 -20.23
CA GLY A 9 22.70 47.62 -20.81
C GLY A 9 23.69 46.90 -19.90
N LEU A 10 23.95 47.41 -18.68
CA LEU A 10 25.03 46.91 -17.82
C LEU A 10 24.56 46.26 -16.50
N LEU A 11 23.25 46.11 -16.29
CA LEU A 11 22.69 45.43 -15.12
C LEU A 11 22.07 44.04 -15.42
N LEU A 12 22.18 43.54 -16.66
CA LEU A 12 21.65 42.23 -17.06
C LEU A 12 22.68 41.10 -17.12
N GLY A 13 23.90 41.29 -16.60
CA GLY A 13 25.01 40.36 -16.80
C GLY A 13 25.74 39.83 -15.57
N LEU A 14 25.40 40.26 -14.35
CA LEU A 14 26.09 39.79 -13.14
C LEU A 14 25.30 38.64 -12.50
N ARG A 15 25.47 37.44 -13.06
CA ARG A 15 25.24 36.22 -12.27
C ARG A 15 26.22 36.27 -11.10
N PRO A 16 25.79 36.16 -9.83
CA PRO A 16 26.74 36.07 -8.73
C PRO A 16 27.62 34.83 -8.96
N ALA A 17 28.95 35.01 -8.93
CA ALA A 17 29.92 33.94 -9.20
C ALA A 17 29.66 32.66 -8.38
N TRP A 18 29.12 32.80 -7.17
CA TRP A 18 28.70 31.69 -6.30
C TRP A 18 27.62 30.78 -6.91
N ALA A 19 26.73 31.31 -7.75
CA ALA A 19 25.68 30.52 -8.40
C ALA A 19 26.22 29.66 -9.54
N GLN A 20 27.40 30.00 -10.08
CA GLN A 20 28.09 29.24 -11.13
C GLN A 20 28.98 28.16 -10.50
N GLU A 21 29.62 28.43 -9.35
CA GLU A 21 30.38 27.45 -8.56
C GLU A 21 29.51 26.36 -7.91
N ALA A 22 28.26 26.67 -7.53
CA ALA A 22 27.33 25.68 -6.99
C ALA A 22 26.90 24.61 -8.02
N SER A 23 26.95 24.93 -9.32
CA SER A 23 26.49 24.08 -10.42
C SER A 23 27.52 23.07 -10.93
N VAL A 24 28.78 23.14 -10.50
CA VAL A 24 29.83 22.19 -10.91
C VAL A 24 30.16 21.27 -9.74
N ILE A 25 29.92 19.97 -9.93
CA ILE A 25 30.33 18.91 -9.02
C ILE A 25 31.55 18.24 -9.66
N LEU A 26 32.70 18.35 -9.01
CA LEU A 26 33.95 17.80 -9.52
C LEU A 26 33.99 16.28 -9.31
N PRO A 27 34.66 15.51 -10.20
CA PRO A 27 34.78 14.06 -10.04
C PRO A 27 35.34 13.63 -8.69
N GLU A 28 36.34 14.33 -8.13
CA GLU A 28 36.84 14.03 -6.79
C GLU A 28 35.80 14.20 -5.68
N GLU A 29 34.80 15.07 -5.87
CA GLU A 29 33.73 15.27 -4.91
C GLU A 29 32.74 14.11 -4.90
N ILE A 30 32.52 13.47 -6.06
CA ILE A 30 31.61 12.33 -6.22
C ILE A 30 32.12 11.09 -5.47
N GLY A 31 33.45 11.01 -5.27
CA GLY A 31 34.10 9.97 -4.48
C GLY A 31 33.89 10.08 -2.97
N ARG A 32 33.09 11.04 -2.47
CA ARG A 32 32.75 11.22 -1.06
C ARG A 32 31.28 11.59 -0.85
N ALA A 33 30.82 11.54 0.40
CA ALA A 33 29.49 12.01 0.76
C ALA A 33 29.38 13.54 0.56
N PRO A 34 28.23 14.05 0.07
CA PRO A 34 27.98 15.49 -0.02
C PRO A 34 28.08 16.17 1.36
N THR A 35 28.80 17.28 1.45
CA THR A 35 28.96 18.01 2.71
C THR A 35 27.73 18.89 3.02
N PRO A 36 27.49 19.26 4.28
CA PRO A 36 26.42 20.21 4.62
C PRO A 36 26.55 21.55 3.89
N ALA A 37 27.78 22.04 3.68
CA ALA A 37 28.05 23.25 2.92
C ALA A 37 27.64 23.10 1.44
N ARG A 38 27.94 21.94 0.82
CA ARG A 38 27.49 21.65 -0.55
C ARG A 38 25.97 21.63 -0.64
N ILE A 39 25.29 20.98 0.31
CA ILE A 39 23.83 20.92 0.34
C ILE A 39 23.23 22.32 0.50
N ALA A 40 23.78 23.14 1.40
CA ALA A 40 23.34 24.53 1.58
C ALA A 40 23.54 25.40 0.32
N ALA A 41 24.63 25.17 -0.42
CA ALA A 41 24.90 25.82 -1.70
C ALA A 41 23.91 25.38 -2.80
N LEU A 42 23.57 24.09 -2.86
CA LEU A 42 22.55 23.56 -3.79
C LEU A 42 21.17 24.18 -3.52
N VAL A 43 20.74 24.23 -2.25
CA VAL A 43 19.46 24.87 -1.87
C VAL A 43 19.49 26.37 -2.15
N GLY A 44 20.64 27.05 -1.93
CA GLY A 44 20.82 28.45 -2.31
C GLY A 44 20.72 28.68 -3.82
N GLY A 45 21.37 27.85 -4.63
CA GLY A 45 21.30 27.90 -6.09
C GLY A 45 19.88 27.64 -6.61
N ALA A 46 19.19 26.65 -6.04
CA ALA A 46 17.82 26.32 -6.39
C ALA A 46 16.83 27.44 -6.01
N ALA A 47 17.05 28.16 -4.90
CA ALA A 47 16.22 29.31 -4.54
C ALA A 47 16.35 30.46 -5.56
N ALA A 48 17.52 30.63 -6.18
CA ALA A 48 17.76 31.67 -7.18
C ALA A 48 17.33 31.29 -8.60
N GLN A 49 17.48 30.01 -8.98
CA GLN A 49 17.34 29.55 -10.38
C GLN A 49 16.26 28.47 -10.58
N GLY A 50 15.63 28.02 -9.49
CA GLY A 50 14.71 26.88 -9.48
C GLY A 50 15.45 25.54 -9.43
N TRP A 51 14.80 24.53 -8.84
CA TRP A 51 15.35 23.17 -8.74
C TRP A 51 15.57 22.51 -10.11
N GLY A 52 14.87 22.96 -11.16
CA GLY A 52 15.06 22.46 -12.53
C GLY A 52 16.46 22.72 -13.12
N SER A 53 17.20 23.73 -12.62
CA SER A 53 18.59 23.94 -13.04
C SER A 53 19.58 23.05 -12.28
N VAL A 54 19.23 22.61 -11.07
CA VAL A 54 20.08 21.81 -10.18
C VAL A 54 19.93 20.31 -10.44
N ALA A 55 18.72 19.85 -10.74
CA ALA A 55 18.42 18.42 -10.92
C ALA A 55 19.30 17.73 -11.99
N PRO A 56 19.56 18.31 -13.18
CA PRO A 56 20.42 17.67 -14.20
C PRO A 56 21.87 17.48 -13.74
N VAL A 57 22.40 18.43 -12.95
CA VAL A 57 23.76 18.37 -12.41
C VAL A 57 23.88 17.22 -11.42
N LEU A 58 22.94 17.13 -10.47
CA LEU A 58 22.91 16.05 -9.49
C LEU A 58 22.65 14.68 -10.13
N ARG A 59 21.82 14.64 -11.18
CA ARG A 59 21.61 13.42 -11.97
C ARG A 59 22.93 12.93 -12.56
N LYS A 60 23.69 13.81 -13.21
CA LYS A 60 25.00 13.48 -13.78
C LYS A 60 25.96 12.96 -12.71
N ALA A 61 26.02 13.62 -11.55
CA ALA A 61 26.86 13.17 -10.44
C ALA A 61 26.45 11.78 -9.92
N ALA A 62 25.16 11.51 -9.78
CA ALA A 62 24.65 10.20 -9.36
C ALA A 62 25.01 9.09 -10.36
N PHE A 63 24.90 9.35 -11.67
CA PHE A 63 25.33 8.40 -12.71
C PHE A 63 26.84 8.15 -12.68
N GLN A 64 27.65 9.20 -12.57
CA GLN A 64 29.10 9.06 -12.45
C GLN A 64 29.49 8.27 -11.19
N ALA A 65 28.81 8.49 -10.07
CA ALA A 65 29.00 7.70 -8.86
C ALA A 65 28.69 6.22 -9.10
N TYR A 66 27.59 5.93 -9.81
CA TYR A 66 27.14 4.56 -10.07
C TYR A 66 28.05 3.82 -11.03
N GLU A 67 28.45 4.47 -12.12
CA GLU A 67 29.32 3.90 -13.15
C GLU A 67 30.75 3.69 -12.65
N SER A 68 31.22 4.50 -11.69
CA SER A 68 32.52 4.31 -11.02
C SER A 68 32.50 3.32 -9.86
N GLY A 69 31.33 2.79 -9.49
CA GLY A 69 31.19 1.89 -8.33
C GLY A 69 31.45 2.56 -6.98
N SER A 70 31.20 3.88 -6.88
CA SER A 70 31.40 4.64 -5.65
C SER A 70 30.51 4.12 -4.51
N GLY A 71 31.06 4.03 -3.29
CA GLY A 71 30.27 3.72 -2.09
C GLY A 71 29.25 4.80 -1.70
N TYR A 72 29.31 5.98 -2.33
CA TYR A 72 28.48 7.14 -2.02
C TYR A 72 27.31 7.34 -3.00
N VAL A 73 27.04 6.35 -3.87
CA VAL A 73 25.91 6.36 -4.81
C VAL A 73 24.58 6.71 -4.13
N PRO A 74 24.18 6.11 -2.99
CA PRO A 74 22.89 6.42 -2.38
C PRO A 74 22.73 7.89 -2.00
N ALA A 75 23.79 8.53 -1.50
CA ALA A 75 23.76 9.93 -1.09
C ALA A 75 23.56 10.88 -2.30
N TRP A 76 24.34 10.70 -3.37
CA TRP A 76 24.20 11.50 -4.58
C TRP A 76 22.87 11.23 -5.30
N TYR A 77 22.43 9.97 -5.33
CA TYR A 77 21.15 9.59 -5.91
C TYR A 77 19.96 10.21 -5.15
N CYS A 78 19.98 10.21 -3.82
CA CYS A 78 18.93 10.85 -3.02
C CYS A 78 18.86 12.36 -3.24
N LEU A 79 20.01 13.06 -3.34
CA LEU A 79 20.02 14.48 -3.68
C LEU A 79 19.43 14.73 -5.08
N TYR A 80 19.78 13.90 -6.07
CA TYR A 80 19.16 13.96 -7.39
C TYR A 80 17.64 13.78 -7.30
N ARG A 81 17.16 12.76 -6.57
CA ARG A 81 15.73 12.48 -6.43
C ARG A 81 14.96 13.60 -5.75
N TRP A 82 15.56 14.24 -4.74
CA TRP A 82 14.98 15.45 -4.14
C TRP A 82 14.91 16.60 -5.14
N ALA A 83 15.99 16.86 -5.86
CA ALA A 83 16.01 17.93 -6.85
C ALA A 83 14.97 17.71 -7.97
N ASP A 84 14.82 16.47 -8.45
CA ASP A 84 13.82 16.10 -9.45
C ASP A 84 12.38 16.27 -8.94
N LEU A 85 12.12 15.81 -7.71
CA LEU A 85 10.82 15.98 -7.06
C LEU A 85 10.48 17.47 -6.87
N LEU A 86 11.41 18.26 -6.33
CA LEU A 86 11.21 19.68 -6.05
C LEU A 86 11.15 20.53 -7.33
N ALA A 87 11.77 20.07 -8.42
CA ALA A 87 11.63 20.67 -9.75
C ALA A 87 10.31 20.35 -10.44
N THR A 88 9.60 19.29 -10.02
CA THR A 88 8.38 18.84 -10.68
C THR A 88 7.28 19.92 -10.57
N PRO A 89 6.67 20.35 -11.68
CA PRO A 89 5.53 21.26 -11.66
C PRO A 89 4.37 20.68 -10.86
N TYR A 90 3.71 21.49 -10.03
CA TYR A 90 2.62 21.04 -9.15
C TYR A 90 1.54 20.27 -9.92
N ASN A 91 1.07 20.84 -11.03
CA ASN A 91 0.00 20.25 -11.84
C ASN A 91 0.43 18.93 -12.50
N LYS A 92 1.71 18.78 -12.85
CA LYS A 92 2.24 17.54 -13.41
C LYS A 92 2.25 16.43 -12.35
N ALA A 93 2.72 16.74 -11.14
CA ALA A 93 2.70 15.78 -10.03
C ALA A 93 1.27 15.31 -9.72
N LEU A 94 0.31 16.25 -9.68
CA LEU A 94 -1.09 15.95 -9.45
C LEU A 94 -1.68 15.04 -10.54
N GLN A 95 -1.43 15.33 -11.82
CA GLN A 95 -1.88 14.50 -12.94
C GLN A 95 -1.31 13.08 -12.88
N GLN A 96 -0.01 12.95 -12.59
CA GLN A 96 0.65 11.66 -12.47
C GLN A 96 0.09 10.83 -11.31
N TRP A 97 -0.16 11.48 -10.17
CA TRP A 97 -0.77 10.85 -9.01
C TRP A 97 -2.20 10.38 -9.30
N VAL A 98 -3.06 11.21 -9.90
CA VAL A 98 -4.43 10.81 -10.29
C VAL A 98 -4.40 9.58 -11.20
N ALA A 99 -3.54 9.58 -12.23
CA ALA A 99 -3.39 8.44 -13.12
C ALA A 99 -2.92 7.17 -12.39
N ALA A 100 -2.05 7.31 -11.38
CA ALA A 100 -1.60 6.19 -10.56
C ALA A 100 -2.71 5.63 -9.65
N VAL A 101 -3.50 6.50 -9.01
CA VAL A 101 -4.66 6.12 -8.21
C VAL A 101 -5.70 5.37 -9.05
N GLU A 102 -6.01 5.88 -10.25
CA GLU A 102 -6.93 5.23 -11.20
C GLU A 102 -6.39 3.86 -11.65
N LYS A 103 -5.10 3.78 -11.99
CA LYS A 103 -4.44 2.53 -12.39
C LYS A 103 -4.46 1.49 -11.28
N ALA A 104 -4.21 1.91 -10.03
CA ALA A 104 -4.23 1.05 -8.86
C ALA A 104 -5.65 0.71 -8.38
N LYS A 105 -6.68 1.44 -8.86
CA LYS A 105 -8.09 1.29 -8.47
C LYS A 105 -8.33 1.48 -6.97
N VAL A 106 -7.59 2.39 -6.35
CA VAL A 106 -7.71 2.74 -4.93
C VAL A 106 -8.52 4.02 -4.68
N GLY A 107 -9.02 4.66 -5.75
CA GLY A 107 -9.90 5.82 -5.64
C GLY A 107 -11.23 5.52 -4.96
N HIS A 108 -11.69 6.40 -4.07
CA HIS A 108 -12.93 6.22 -3.31
C HIS A 108 -13.69 7.53 -3.07
N THR A 109 -14.95 7.45 -2.63
CA THR A 109 -15.87 8.60 -2.55
C THR A 109 -15.50 9.67 -1.54
N ASN A 110 -14.66 9.37 -0.55
CA ASN A 110 -14.11 10.39 0.37
C ASN A 110 -12.99 11.25 -0.27
N MET A 111 -12.42 10.84 -1.41
CA MET A 111 -11.45 11.66 -2.15
C MET A 111 -12.18 12.79 -2.88
N ALA A 112 -11.49 13.91 -3.11
CA ALA A 112 -12.07 15.02 -3.85
C ALA A 112 -12.37 14.60 -5.29
N SER A 113 -13.53 15.01 -5.81
CA SER A 113 -13.91 14.79 -7.21
C SER A 113 -13.19 15.74 -8.17
N ARG A 114 -12.58 16.81 -7.65
CA ARG A 114 -11.78 17.80 -8.38
C ARG A 114 -10.63 18.28 -7.51
N TYR A 115 -9.48 18.50 -8.14
CA TYR A 115 -8.29 19.03 -7.49
C TYR A 115 -7.85 20.32 -8.19
N ASP A 116 -7.54 21.34 -7.39
CA ASP A 116 -7.16 22.64 -7.93
C ASP A 116 -5.71 22.64 -8.43
N PHE A 117 -5.54 23.17 -9.64
CA PHE A 117 -4.22 23.42 -10.20
C PHE A 117 -3.57 24.65 -9.55
N ARG A 118 -2.26 24.57 -9.34
CA ARG A 118 -1.44 25.66 -8.79
C ARG A 118 -0.24 25.92 -9.69
N PRO A 119 0.13 27.20 -9.93
CA PRO A 119 1.35 27.51 -10.65
C PRO A 119 2.59 27.16 -9.80
N GLY A 120 3.73 26.95 -10.47
CA GLY A 120 5.01 26.67 -9.80
C GLY A 120 5.32 25.18 -9.64
N SER A 121 6.43 24.90 -8.95
CA SER A 121 6.90 23.54 -8.66
C SER A 121 6.61 23.15 -7.21
N LEU A 122 6.77 21.85 -6.90
CA LEU A 122 6.58 21.34 -5.54
C LEU A 122 7.51 22.00 -4.51
N SER A 123 8.64 22.57 -4.94
CA SER A 123 9.55 23.30 -4.04
C SER A 123 8.90 24.47 -3.32
N ALA A 124 7.84 25.07 -3.88
CA ALA A 124 7.11 26.17 -3.24
C ALA A 124 6.37 25.75 -1.97
N LEU A 125 6.19 24.44 -1.74
CA LEU A 125 5.56 23.90 -0.54
C LEU A 125 6.51 23.82 0.65
N LEU A 126 7.82 23.94 0.42
CA LEU A 126 8.85 23.75 1.44
C LEU A 126 9.66 25.03 1.67
N ASN A 127 9.81 25.42 2.93
CA ASN A 127 10.74 26.47 3.32
C ASN A 127 12.20 25.97 3.24
N ARG A 128 13.15 26.90 3.32
CA ARG A 128 14.59 26.60 3.22
C ARG A 128 15.03 25.61 4.30
N ASP A 129 14.55 25.78 5.53
CA ASP A 129 14.99 24.97 6.67
C ASP A 129 14.59 23.51 6.52
N LEU A 130 13.36 23.25 6.08
CA LEU A 130 12.91 21.88 5.82
C LEU A 130 13.63 21.27 4.62
N GLN A 131 13.92 22.05 3.56
CA GLN A 131 14.75 21.56 2.46
C GLN A 131 16.14 21.12 2.97
N LEU A 132 16.77 21.91 3.83
CA LEU A 132 18.06 21.54 4.45
C LEU A 132 17.94 20.31 5.35
N ALA A 133 16.87 20.20 6.14
CA ALA A 133 16.64 19.06 7.03
C ALA A 133 16.45 17.75 6.26
N LEU A 134 15.69 17.78 5.16
CA LEU A 134 15.44 16.60 4.30
C LEU A 134 16.70 16.22 3.53
N LEU A 135 17.30 17.15 2.79
CA LEU A 135 18.46 16.87 1.94
C LEU A 135 19.72 16.59 2.75
N GLY A 136 19.84 17.19 3.94
CA GLY A 136 20.96 17.00 4.88
C GLY A 136 20.97 15.66 5.60
N ASN A 137 19.86 14.90 5.54
CA ASN A 137 19.74 13.61 6.22
C ASN A 137 19.58 12.48 5.19
N ALA A 138 20.70 11.81 4.88
CA ALA A 138 20.73 10.74 3.89
C ALA A 138 19.85 9.55 4.26
N ALA A 139 19.83 9.15 5.55
CA ALA A 139 19.01 8.02 6.00
C ALA A 139 17.51 8.33 5.88
N LEU A 140 17.09 9.53 6.27
CA LEU A 140 15.71 9.99 6.11
C LEU A 140 15.32 10.11 4.64
N SER A 141 16.24 10.58 3.78
CA SER A 141 16.01 10.66 2.33
C SER A 141 15.85 9.28 1.69
N GLU A 142 16.71 8.33 2.03
CA GLU A 142 16.58 6.94 1.59
C GLU A 142 15.23 6.35 2.00
N GLU A 143 14.83 6.56 3.26
CA GLU A 143 13.55 6.09 3.78
C GLU A 143 12.37 6.74 3.07
N PHE A 144 12.39 8.06 2.85
CA PHE A 144 11.35 8.78 2.11
C PHE A 144 11.14 8.19 0.71
N PHE A 145 12.21 8.01 -0.07
CA PHE A 145 12.09 7.49 -1.44
C PHE A 145 11.84 5.97 -1.51
N ALA A 146 12.10 5.24 -0.43
CA ALA A 146 11.72 3.83 -0.30
C ALA A 146 10.25 3.67 0.10
N LEU A 147 9.72 4.60 0.90
CA LEU A 147 8.35 4.59 1.40
C LEU A 147 7.34 5.10 0.36
N LEU A 148 7.70 6.14 -0.39
CA LEU A 148 6.78 6.83 -1.30
C LEU A 148 6.28 5.89 -2.40
N SER A 149 4.96 5.69 -2.42
CA SER A 149 4.21 4.90 -3.39
C SER A 149 3.71 5.79 -4.54
N PRO A 150 3.49 5.25 -5.75
CA PRO A 150 2.86 6.01 -6.84
C PRO A 150 1.46 6.56 -6.49
N VAL A 151 0.77 5.98 -5.50
CA VAL A 151 -0.56 6.42 -5.06
C VAL A 151 -0.53 7.42 -3.90
N ASP A 152 0.65 7.75 -3.37
CA ASP A 152 0.80 8.84 -2.41
C ASP A 152 0.83 10.17 -3.17
N SER A 153 0.12 11.19 -2.69
CA SER A 153 0.07 12.52 -3.30
C SER A 153 1.32 13.33 -2.92
N PRO A 154 2.29 13.53 -3.84
CA PRO A 154 3.52 14.23 -3.49
C PRO A 154 3.30 15.67 -2.98
N PRO A 155 2.37 16.47 -3.56
CA PRO A 155 2.03 17.77 -2.99
C PRO A 155 1.57 17.71 -1.52
N GLU A 156 0.66 16.80 -1.19
CA GLU A 156 0.10 16.73 0.17
C GLU A 156 1.12 16.17 1.16
N VAL A 157 1.88 15.13 0.78
CA VAL A 157 2.99 14.60 1.58
C VAL A 157 3.97 15.71 1.97
N LEU A 158 4.41 16.52 1.00
CA LEU A 158 5.34 17.63 1.25
C LEU A 158 4.72 18.74 2.11
N ALA A 159 3.44 19.07 1.88
CA ALA A 159 2.72 20.05 2.68
C ALA A 159 2.56 19.59 4.14
N ILE A 160 2.33 18.30 4.37
CA ILE A 160 2.23 17.72 5.72
C ILE A 160 3.58 17.74 6.43
N LEU A 161 4.67 17.36 5.74
CA LEU A 161 6.02 17.46 6.30
C LEU A 161 6.35 18.91 6.67
N GLN A 162 5.97 19.88 5.83
CA GLN A 162 6.12 21.30 6.15
C GLN A 162 5.33 21.72 7.38
N LYS A 163 4.07 21.29 7.51
CA LYS A 163 3.24 21.58 8.71
C LYS A 163 3.87 21.02 9.98
N ILE A 164 4.30 19.75 9.94
CA ILE A 164 4.93 19.08 11.08
C ILE A 164 6.23 19.78 11.47
N HIS A 165 7.12 20.03 10.50
CA HIS A 165 8.41 20.68 10.77
C HIS A 165 8.25 22.11 11.30
N THR A 166 7.28 22.89 10.79
CA THR A 166 6.99 24.23 11.32
C THR A 166 6.49 24.18 12.76
N ALA A 167 5.62 23.21 13.09
CA ALA A 167 5.04 23.10 14.42
C ALA A 167 6.02 22.57 15.46
N GLU A 168 6.86 21.59 15.10
CA GLU A 168 7.71 20.84 16.03
C GLU A 168 9.14 20.62 15.44
N PRO A 169 9.90 21.68 15.09
CA PRO A 169 11.17 21.55 14.36
C PRO A 169 12.23 20.77 15.15
N ALA A 170 12.26 20.92 16.48
CA ALA A 170 13.20 20.20 17.34
C ALA A 170 12.91 18.70 17.40
N LEU A 171 11.63 18.30 17.43
CA LEU A 171 11.25 16.88 17.46
C LEU A 171 11.35 16.24 16.08
N PHE A 172 11.21 17.01 14.99
CA PHE A 172 11.32 16.50 13.62
C PHE A 172 12.66 15.80 13.36
N ALA A 173 13.77 16.35 13.88
CA ALA A 173 15.09 15.75 13.73
C ALA A 173 15.21 14.35 14.36
N ASP A 174 14.58 14.15 15.53
CA ASP A 174 14.63 12.90 16.29
C ASP A 174 13.58 11.87 15.84
N TYR A 175 12.47 12.35 15.27
CA TYR A 175 11.30 11.55 14.92
C TYR A 175 10.96 11.61 13.41
N GLY A 176 11.96 11.79 12.55
CA GLY A 176 11.79 11.91 11.10
C GLY A 176 10.94 10.79 10.49
N SER A 177 11.18 9.53 10.86
CA SER A 177 10.41 8.38 10.38
C SER A 177 8.92 8.43 10.79
N LEU A 178 8.60 9.00 11.96
CA LEU A 178 7.21 9.24 12.38
C LEU A 178 6.57 10.33 11.53
N ALA A 179 7.31 11.40 11.21
CA ALA A 179 6.82 12.44 10.31
C ALA A 179 6.54 11.90 8.90
N LEU A 180 7.43 11.05 8.37
CA LEU A 180 7.23 10.36 7.09
C LEU A 180 5.99 9.47 7.09
N ALA A 181 5.81 8.65 8.14
CA ALA A 181 4.65 7.78 8.27
C ALA A 181 3.34 8.57 8.29
N ILE A 182 3.28 9.68 9.05
CA ILE A 182 2.10 10.56 9.06
C ILE A 182 1.88 11.17 7.68
N ALA A 183 2.94 11.65 7.02
CA ALA A 183 2.81 12.32 5.74
C ALA A 183 2.20 11.42 4.65
N VAL A 184 2.55 10.13 4.60
CA VAL A 184 2.01 9.18 3.60
C VAL A 184 0.69 8.52 4.00
N VAL A 185 0.22 8.69 5.23
CA VAL A 185 -1.10 8.19 5.68
C VAL A 185 -2.17 9.29 5.59
N TYR A 186 -1.75 10.56 5.70
CA TYR A 186 -2.64 11.73 5.83
C TYR A 186 -2.75 12.54 4.54
N ASP A 187 -2.01 12.16 3.49
CA ASP A 187 -2.04 12.81 2.17
C ASP A 187 -3.38 12.62 1.45
N VAL A 188 -4.09 11.53 1.77
CA VAL A 188 -5.44 11.23 1.30
C VAL A 188 -6.38 10.89 2.45
N PRO A 189 -7.66 11.29 2.38
CA PRO A 189 -8.64 10.93 3.41
C PRO A 189 -8.92 9.42 3.40
N PRO A 190 -9.29 8.81 4.55
CA PRO A 190 -9.59 7.38 4.60
C PRO A 190 -10.86 7.03 3.82
N THR A 191 -10.98 5.76 3.43
CA THR A 191 -12.17 5.20 2.75
C THR A 191 -13.44 5.27 3.63
N PRO A 192 -14.66 5.38 3.04
CA PRO A 192 -15.90 5.52 3.80
C PRO A 192 -16.21 4.40 4.79
N ASN A 193 -15.58 3.25 4.68
CA ASN A 193 -15.80 2.10 5.54
C ASN A 193 -14.65 1.84 6.52
N TRP A 194 -13.61 2.67 6.54
CA TRP A 194 -12.54 2.55 7.53
C TRP A 194 -13.02 3.06 8.91
N PRO A 195 -12.60 2.45 10.03
CA PRO A 195 -11.85 1.20 10.12
C PRO A 195 -12.71 -0.05 9.82
N HIS A 196 -14.03 0.05 10.00
CA HIS A 196 -15.01 -0.95 9.53
C HIS A 196 -16.40 -0.32 9.25
N GLY A 197 -17.22 -1.04 8.48
CA GLY A 197 -18.55 -0.59 8.02
C GLY A 197 -19.72 -0.88 8.97
N GLN A 198 -19.49 -1.56 10.10
CA GLN A 198 -20.56 -1.99 11.02
C GLN A 198 -20.98 -0.92 12.05
N VAL A 199 -20.50 0.31 11.89
CA VAL A 199 -20.85 1.47 12.74
C VAL A 199 -21.23 2.64 11.83
N SER A 200 -22.21 3.43 12.24
CA SER A 200 -22.62 4.63 11.51
C SER A 200 -21.54 5.72 11.58
N ALA A 201 -21.42 6.52 10.53
CA ALA A 201 -20.47 7.64 10.51
C ALA A 201 -20.78 8.71 11.58
N ALA A 202 -22.01 8.73 12.13
CA ALA A 202 -22.37 9.63 13.22
C ALA A 202 -21.68 9.24 14.55
N LEU A 203 -21.52 7.94 14.81
CA LEU A 203 -20.87 7.44 16.03
C LEU A 203 -19.35 7.29 15.88
N LEU A 204 -18.88 7.04 14.66
CA LEU A 204 -17.47 6.96 14.32
C LEU A 204 -17.18 7.85 13.10
N PRO A 205 -16.79 9.13 13.29
CA PRO A 205 -16.70 10.13 12.22
C PRO A 205 -15.67 9.89 11.09
N ARG A 206 -14.88 8.80 11.11
CA ARG A 206 -13.91 8.40 10.06
C ARG A 206 -13.00 9.54 9.58
N ARG A 207 -12.59 10.41 10.51
CA ARG A 207 -11.74 11.57 10.24
C ARG A 207 -10.44 11.43 11.02
N LEU A 208 -9.34 11.61 10.32
CA LEU A 208 -8.03 11.69 10.94
C LEU A 208 -7.88 13.04 11.66
N PRO A 209 -7.25 13.07 12.85
CA PRO A 209 -6.89 14.34 13.51
C PRO A 209 -5.89 15.17 12.67
N PRO A 210 -5.58 16.42 13.05
CA PRO A 210 -4.56 17.18 12.34
C PRO A 210 -3.15 16.52 12.46
N PRO A 211 -2.38 16.40 11.36
CA PRO A 211 -1.15 15.59 11.33
C PRO A 211 -0.05 16.11 12.27
N GLU A 212 0.09 17.43 12.41
CA GLU A 212 1.06 18.04 13.33
C GLU A 212 0.74 17.74 14.80
N GLN A 213 -0.54 17.59 15.15
CA GLN A 213 -0.95 17.22 16.50
C GLN A 213 -0.71 15.73 16.78
N VAL A 214 -0.94 14.87 15.79
CA VAL A 214 -0.63 13.43 15.88
C VAL A 214 0.87 13.21 16.06
N PHE A 215 1.68 13.94 15.28
CA PHE A 215 3.14 13.93 15.42
C PHE A 215 3.56 14.36 16.82
N ALA A 216 3.10 15.52 17.28
CA ALA A 216 3.42 16.06 18.60
C ALA A 216 2.99 15.09 19.72
N TYR A 217 1.80 14.50 19.62
CA TYR A 217 1.28 13.54 20.60
C TYR A 217 2.21 12.33 20.74
N PHE A 218 2.51 11.64 19.64
CA PHE A 218 3.32 10.41 19.69
C PHE A 218 4.80 10.69 20.00
N ALA A 219 5.39 11.75 19.45
CA ALA A 219 6.78 12.11 19.74
C ALA A 219 6.98 12.47 21.22
N LYS A 220 6.07 13.27 21.82
CA LYS A 220 6.13 13.63 23.24
C LYS A 220 5.84 12.43 24.14
N LEU A 221 4.93 11.55 23.74
CA LEU A 221 4.63 10.32 24.47
C LEU A 221 5.84 9.36 24.48
N ASP A 222 6.50 9.14 23.35
CA ASP A 222 7.69 8.29 23.28
C ASP A 222 8.87 8.90 24.06
N ARG A 223 9.07 10.22 23.94
CA ARG A 223 10.13 10.95 24.66
C ARG A 223 9.97 10.88 26.18
N SER A 224 8.74 10.81 26.67
CA SER A 224 8.41 10.62 28.09
C SER A 224 8.32 9.15 28.52
N ASN A 225 8.69 8.19 27.66
CA ASN A 225 8.59 6.75 27.89
C ASN A 225 7.15 6.25 28.11
N GLY A 226 6.15 6.94 27.55
CA GLY A 226 4.74 6.54 27.64
C GLY A 226 4.31 5.46 26.64
N THR A 227 5.19 5.08 25.71
CA THR A 227 4.98 4.04 24.70
C THR A 227 5.63 2.71 25.11
N LEU A 228 5.03 1.60 24.67
CA LEU A 228 5.57 0.25 24.89
C LEU A 228 6.66 -0.12 23.87
N GLN A 229 6.71 0.57 22.73
CA GLN A 229 7.81 0.48 21.76
C GLN A 229 8.51 1.83 21.60
N ARG A 230 9.79 1.77 21.23
CA ARG A 230 10.61 2.95 20.96
C ARG A 230 10.33 3.45 19.54
N LEU A 231 9.46 4.43 19.42
CA LEU A 231 8.99 4.93 18.11
C LEU A 231 10.14 5.46 17.25
N ARG A 232 11.12 6.13 17.86
CA ARG A 232 12.36 6.59 17.19
C ARG A 232 13.24 5.49 16.58
N ARG A 233 12.95 4.21 16.86
CA ARG A 233 13.68 3.04 16.32
C ARG A 233 12.87 2.26 15.30
N LEU A 234 11.61 2.60 15.10
CA LEU A 234 10.75 1.96 14.12
C LEU A 234 10.84 2.73 12.79
N PRO A 235 10.96 2.02 11.65
CA PRO A 235 10.92 2.68 10.36
C PRO A 235 9.50 3.19 10.06
N ALA A 236 9.41 4.17 9.17
CA ALA A 236 8.17 4.79 8.72
C ALA A 236 7.19 3.75 8.14
N GLY A 237 7.71 2.72 7.46
CA GLY A 237 6.92 1.62 6.92
C GLY A 237 6.21 0.76 7.98
N GLU A 238 6.67 0.76 9.22
CA GLU A 238 5.98 0.14 10.36
C GLU A 238 5.10 1.17 11.10
N LEU A 239 5.62 2.39 11.28
CA LEU A 239 4.90 3.47 11.94
C LEU A 239 3.63 3.90 11.20
N LYS A 240 3.49 3.62 9.90
CA LYS A 240 2.23 3.90 9.18
C LYS A 240 1.03 3.17 9.78
N PHE A 241 1.25 2.00 10.38
CA PHE A 241 0.22 1.20 11.07
C PHE A 241 -0.02 1.63 12.53
N LEU A 242 0.66 2.68 12.97
CA LEU A 242 0.44 3.31 14.28
C LEU A 242 -0.43 4.57 14.15
N VAL A 243 -0.27 5.33 13.06
CA VAL A 243 -0.69 6.74 12.99
C VAL A 243 -2.09 6.95 12.41
N ASP A 244 -2.75 5.91 11.89
CA ASP A 244 -4.15 5.97 11.47
C ASP A 244 -5.09 5.91 12.69
N ILE A 245 -5.37 7.09 13.25
CA ILE A 245 -6.13 7.26 14.49
C ILE A 245 -7.56 7.70 14.17
N ALA A 246 -8.55 6.93 14.63
CA ALA A 246 -9.98 7.23 14.44
C ALA A 246 -10.62 7.93 15.65
N VAL A 247 -9.90 8.03 16.77
CA VAL A 247 -10.41 8.50 18.08
C VAL A 247 -9.72 9.77 18.56
N PRO A 248 -10.37 10.60 19.40
CA PRO A 248 -9.72 11.74 20.03
C PRO A 248 -8.54 11.35 20.92
N PHE A 249 -7.56 12.25 21.10
CA PHE A 249 -6.38 11.99 21.96
C PHE A 249 -6.75 11.65 23.41
N ALA A 250 -7.81 12.24 23.96
CA ALA A 250 -8.28 11.92 25.31
C ALA A 250 -8.71 10.44 25.44
N GLU A 251 -9.24 9.85 24.38
CA GLU A 251 -9.63 8.44 24.33
C GLU A 251 -8.42 7.52 24.17
N LEU A 252 -7.39 7.94 23.42
CA LEU A 252 -6.09 7.26 23.40
C LEU A 252 -5.45 7.26 24.80
N ASP A 253 -5.45 8.40 25.49
CA ASP A 253 -4.93 8.49 26.85
C ASP A 253 -5.69 7.60 27.84
N TRP A 254 -7.01 7.53 27.69
CA TRP A 254 -7.83 6.60 28.45
C TRP A 254 -7.42 5.15 28.15
N ALA A 255 -7.36 4.75 26.87
CA ALA A 255 -7.04 3.37 26.49
C ALA A 255 -5.65 2.95 26.97
N ARG A 256 -4.66 3.83 26.85
CA ARG A 256 -3.29 3.59 27.32
C ARG A 256 -3.25 3.27 28.81
N LYS A 257 -4.04 3.98 29.63
CA LYS A 257 -4.10 3.84 31.10
C LYS A 257 -5.02 2.71 31.56
N SER A 258 -6.12 2.48 30.85
CA SER A 258 -7.21 1.60 31.28
C SER A 258 -7.14 0.20 30.70
N VAL A 259 -6.41 -0.02 29.60
CA VAL A 259 -6.23 -1.34 28.99
C VAL A 259 -4.98 -2.01 29.59
N PRO A 260 -5.10 -3.07 30.41
CA PRO A 260 -3.97 -3.63 31.14
C PRO A 260 -2.90 -4.35 30.30
N PRO A 261 -3.22 -5.14 29.26
CA PRO A 261 -2.24 -5.93 28.52
C PRO A 261 -1.01 -5.14 28.09
N GLY A 262 0.16 -5.74 28.33
CA GLY A 262 1.46 -5.21 27.93
C GLY A 262 1.85 -5.74 26.55
N LEU A 263 3.05 -5.39 26.06
CA LEU A 263 3.49 -5.79 24.73
C LEU A 263 3.64 -7.31 24.58
N ALA A 264 4.05 -8.02 25.64
CA ALA A 264 4.31 -9.46 25.61
C ALA A 264 3.04 -10.31 25.49
N ASP A 265 1.89 -9.80 25.96
CA ASP A 265 0.62 -10.51 25.97
C ASP A 265 -0.51 -9.70 25.37
N PHE A 266 -0.18 -8.79 24.45
CA PHE A 266 -1.11 -7.81 23.91
C PHE A 266 -2.32 -8.45 23.19
N ALA A 267 -2.16 -9.67 22.67
CA ALA A 267 -3.25 -10.46 22.09
C ALA A 267 -4.49 -10.55 23.01
N LYS A 268 -4.29 -10.58 24.34
CA LYS A 268 -5.38 -10.64 25.33
C LYS A 268 -6.30 -9.42 25.32
N ALA A 269 -5.89 -8.31 24.70
CA ALA A 269 -6.75 -7.12 24.56
C ALA A 269 -8.04 -7.42 23.78
N TYR A 270 -8.01 -8.40 22.86
CA TYR A 270 -9.18 -8.86 22.11
C TYR A 270 -10.25 -9.47 23.03
N ASP A 271 -9.82 -10.34 23.95
CA ASP A 271 -10.71 -11.10 24.83
C ASP A 271 -11.26 -10.27 26.00
N MET A 272 -10.76 -9.04 26.19
CA MET A 272 -11.32 -8.10 27.18
C MET A 272 -12.77 -7.72 26.86
N ILE A 273 -13.13 -7.73 25.58
CA ILE A 273 -14.47 -7.39 25.13
C ILE A 273 -15.36 -8.63 25.17
N LYS A 274 -16.36 -8.61 26.06
CA LYS A 274 -17.34 -9.70 26.18
C LYS A 274 -18.08 -9.89 24.86
N TYR A 275 -18.04 -11.13 24.34
CA TYR A 275 -18.71 -11.46 23.09
C TYR A 275 -20.26 -11.47 23.24
N ARG A 276 -20.94 -10.65 22.43
CA ARG A 276 -22.40 -10.50 22.41
C ARG A 276 -23.07 -11.48 21.46
N LYS A 277 -23.24 -12.74 21.91
CA LYS A 277 -23.95 -13.81 21.15
C LYS A 277 -25.39 -13.45 20.82
N ASP A 278 -26.05 -12.66 21.68
CA ASP A 278 -27.40 -12.15 21.47
C ASP A 278 -27.51 -11.29 20.20
N ARG A 279 -26.49 -10.47 19.90
CA ARG A 279 -26.45 -9.68 18.67
C ARG A 279 -26.43 -10.57 17.43
N LEU A 280 -25.64 -11.64 17.43
CA LEU A 280 -25.62 -12.59 16.31
C LEU A 280 -26.94 -13.33 16.15
N ALA A 281 -27.53 -13.80 17.25
CA ALA A 281 -28.81 -14.51 17.23
C ALA A 281 -29.95 -13.65 16.66
N GLN A 282 -29.89 -12.33 16.84
CA GLN A 282 -30.86 -11.36 16.34
C GLN A 282 -30.45 -10.71 15.00
N ASN A 283 -29.34 -11.16 14.39
CA ASN A 283 -28.77 -10.56 13.19
C ASN A 283 -28.47 -9.04 13.33
N LEU A 284 -28.15 -8.58 14.54
CA LEU A 284 -27.77 -7.20 14.87
C LEU A 284 -26.27 -6.98 14.62
N LEU A 285 -25.89 -7.01 13.34
CA LEU A 285 -24.50 -6.87 12.89
C LEU A 285 -23.97 -5.43 13.04
N HIS A 286 -24.84 -4.43 12.99
CA HIS A 286 -24.48 -3.04 13.26
C HIS A 286 -24.44 -2.73 14.76
N TRP A 287 -23.55 -1.83 15.18
CA TRP A 287 -23.45 -1.42 16.58
C TRP A 287 -24.76 -0.78 17.08
N PRO A 288 -25.37 -1.31 18.15
CA PRO A 288 -26.66 -0.83 18.65
C PRO A 288 -26.53 0.24 19.75
N GLY A 289 -25.33 0.47 20.27
CA GLY A 289 -25.10 1.38 21.39
C GLY A 289 -25.22 2.85 20.99
N ARG A 290 -25.33 3.72 22.00
CA ARG A 290 -25.54 5.17 21.81
C ARG A 290 -24.28 5.92 21.39
N ASP A 291 -23.12 5.39 21.75
CA ASP A 291 -21.80 5.87 21.31
C ASP A 291 -20.89 4.68 21.02
N TYR A 292 -19.78 4.93 20.32
CA TYR A 292 -18.81 3.90 19.92
C TYR A 292 -17.42 4.14 20.52
N ARG A 293 -17.38 4.61 21.77
CA ARG A 293 -16.13 4.80 22.50
C ARG A 293 -15.58 3.47 23.00
N LEU A 294 -14.25 3.35 23.12
CA LEU A 294 -13.55 2.19 23.66
C LEU A 294 -14.01 1.83 25.08
N ALA A 295 -14.38 2.83 25.90
CA ALA A 295 -14.97 2.59 27.21
C ALA A 295 -16.35 1.92 27.13
N SER A 296 -17.17 2.29 26.14
CA SER A 296 -18.53 1.79 25.93
C SER A 296 -18.52 0.37 25.35
N ILE A 297 -17.86 0.18 24.20
CA ILE A 297 -16.77 -0.81 24.07
C ILE A 297 -16.70 -1.94 25.10
N LEU A 298 -15.78 -1.69 26.04
CA LEU A 298 -15.43 -2.53 27.17
C LEU A 298 -16.61 -2.83 28.10
N ALA A 299 -17.51 -1.87 28.34
CA ALA A 299 -18.62 -2.02 29.26
C ALA A 299 -19.79 -2.85 28.69
N GLU A 300 -20.17 -2.61 27.45
CA GLU A 300 -21.37 -3.18 26.81
C GLU A 300 -21.09 -4.53 26.11
N GLY A 301 -19.82 -4.77 25.78
CA GLY A 301 -19.40 -5.89 24.96
C GLY A 301 -19.72 -5.67 23.47
N GLY A 302 -19.28 -6.59 22.63
CA GLY A 302 -19.44 -6.48 21.19
C GLY A 302 -19.30 -7.81 20.46
N ILE A 303 -19.34 -7.77 19.13
CA ILE A 303 -19.00 -8.91 18.27
C ILE A 303 -17.55 -8.76 17.78
N CYS A 304 -17.07 -9.71 16.98
CA CYS A 304 -15.66 -9.78 16.55
C CYS A 304 -15.08 -8.46 15.98
N VAL A 305 -15.89 -7.69 15.25
CA VAL A 305 -15.50 -6.37 14.72
C VAL A 305 -15.15 -5.37 15.82
N ASP A 306 -15.90 -5.37 16.91
CA ASP A 306 -15.77 -4.44 18.03
C ASP A 306 -14.56 -4.84 18.89
N GLN A 307 -14.32 -6.14 19.06
CA GLN A 307 -13.15 -6.68 19.74
C GLN A 307 -11.85 -6.29 19.00
N ALA A 308 -11.84 -6.47 17.67
CA ALA A 308 -10.70 -6.12 16.83
C ALA A 308 -10.44 -4.60 16.80
N TYR A 309 -11.48 -3.79 16.67
CA TYR A 309 -11.38 -2.32 16.74
C TYR A 309 -10.85 -1.86 18.10
N PHE A 310 -11.36 -2.42 19.20
CA PHE A 310 -10.92 -2.09 20.54
C PHE A 310 -9.43 -2.41 20.74
N ALA A 311 -9.03 -3.65 20.41
CA ALA A 311 -7.66 -4.12 20.60
C ALA A 311 -6.65 -3.34 19.74
N SER A 312 -6.95 -3.13 18.46
CA SER A 312 -6.07 -2.35 17.56
C SER A 312 -5.92 -0.90 18.02
N THR A 313 -7.02 -0.21 18.35
CA THR A 313 -6.97 1.17 18.83
C THR A 313 -6.23 1.29 20.17
N ALA A 314 -6.42 0.34 21.09
CA ALA A 314 -5.67 0.28 22.34
C ALA A 314 -4.17 0.05 22.13
N GLY A 315 -3.79 -0.71 21.10
CA GLY A 315 -2.39 -0.93 20.74
C GLY A 315 -1.74 0.36 20.25
N LYS A 316 -2.42 1.07 19.34
CA LYS A 316 -1.98 2.38 18.85
C LYS A 316 -1.82 3.38 20.01
N ALA A 317 -2.77 3.42 20.94
CA ALA A 317 -2.69 4.27 22.13
C ALA A 317 -1.43 4.00 22.99
N LYS A 318 -0.90 2.78 22.96
CA LYS A 318 0.32 2.35 23.66
C LYS A 318 1.58 2.46 22.79
N GLY A 319 1.50 3.01 21.59
CA GLY A 319 2.65 3.11 20.68
C GLY A 319 3.02 1.79 20.00
N ILE A 320 2.06 0.88 19.82
CA ILE A 320 2.25 -0.40 19.12
C ILE A 320 1.61 -0.29 17.73
N PRO A 321 2.34 -0.50 16.63
CA PRO A 321 1.75 -0.67 15.30
C PRO A 321 0.74 -1.83 15.31
N THR A 322 -0.48 -1.58 14.84
CA THR A 322 -1.55 -2.59 14.79
C THR A 322 -2.37 -2.49 13.52
N LEU A 323 -3.00 -3.60 13.15
CA LEU A 323 -3.90 -3.67 12.01
C LEU A 323 -5.15 -4.45 12.38
N MET A 324 -6.29 -4.04 11.81
CA MET A 324 -7.54 -4.77 11.92
C MET A 324 -7.78 -5.58 10.65
N PHE A 325 -7.91 -6.89 10.81
CA PHE A 325 -8.19 -7.82 9.73
C PHE A 325 -9.67 -8.19 9.69
N ARG A 326 -10.13 -8.50 8.48
CA ARG A 326 -11.42 -9.11 8.17
C ARG A 326 -11.20 -10.30 7.25
N GLY A 327 -12.02 -11.33 7.40
CA GLY A 327 -11.94 -12.51 6.56
C GLY A 327 -13.23 -13.30 6.55
N ALA A 328 -13.31 -14.23 5.62
CA ALA A 328 -14.43 -15.13 5.43
C ALA A 328 -13.95 -16.58 5.61
N GLY A 329 -14.61 -17.31 6.49
CA GLY A 329 -14.30 -18.70 6.83
C GLY A 329 -15.47 -19.62 6.49
N LEU A 330 -15.40 -20.87 6.95
CA LEU A 330 -16.42 -21.88 6.67
C LEU A 330 -17.82 -21.48 7.19
N ASP A 331 -17.88 -20.89 8.39
CA ASP A 331 -19.15 -20.64 9.10
C ASP A 331 -19.60 -19.18 9.13
N GLY A 332 -18.85 -18.26 8.51
CA GLY A 332 -19.20 -16.84 8.47
C GLY A 332 -18.01 -15.89 8.31
N ARG A 333 -18.31 -14.59 8.36
CA ARG A 333 -17.30 -13.53 8.32
C ARG A 333 -16.79 -13.23 9.73
N HIS A 334 -15.52 -12.92 9.86
CA HIS A 334 -14.85 -12.65 11.13
C HIS A 334 -13.90 -11.47 11.04
N ALA A 335 -13.64 -10.86 12.19
CA ALA A 335 -12.67 -9.79 12.33
C ALA A 335 -11.75 -10.06 13.52
N TRP A 336 -10.47 -9.82 13.31
CA TRP A 336 -9.41 -10.01 14.30
C TRP A 336 -8.39 -8.89 14.14
N PHE A 337 -7.33 -8.89 14.94
CA PHE A 337 -6.30 -7.87 14.81
C PHE A 337 -4.90 -8.48 14.79
N GLY A 338 -3.95 -7.71 14.29
CA GLY A 338 -2.54 -8.03 14.42
C GLY A 338 -1.76 -6.88 15.03
N TYR A 339 -0.58 -7.18 15.59
CA TYR A 339 0.31 -6.20 16.17
C TYR A 339 1.78 -6.57 15.97
N LEU A 340 2.65 -5.56 15.96
CA LEU A 340 4.10 -5.74 15.95
C LEU A 340 4.59 -6.03 17.38
N ASP A 341 5.18 -7.20 17.61
CA ASP A 341 5.65 -7.60 18.94
C ASP A 341 7.02 -6.99 19.32
N ALA A 342 7.51 -7.31 20.52
CA ALA A 342 8.79 -6.83 21.03
C ALA A 342 10.01 -7.27 20.20
N ASN A 343 9.90 -8.35 19.43
CA ASN A 343 10.93 -8.86 18.53
C ASN A 343 10.83 -8.26 17.13
N GLN A 344 9.91 -7.32 16.91
CA GLN A 344 9.56 -6.77 15.59
C GLN A 344 9.03 -7.85 14.64
N HIS A 345 8.28 -8.81 15.19
CA HIS A 345 7.53 -9.78 14.39
C HIS A 345 6.03 -9.46 14.48
N TRP A 346 5.37 -9.50 13.32
CA TRP A 346 3.94 -9.31 13.25
C TRP A 346 3.20 -10.56 13.75
N GLN A 347 2.35 -10.36 14.75
CA GLN A 347 1.42 -11.37 15.26
C GLN A 347 0.09 -11.17 14.55
N LEU A 348 -0.19 -11.94 13.50
CA LEU A 348 -1.30 -11.67 12.56
C LEU A 348 -2.61 -12.36 12.90
N ASP A 349 -2.63 -13.26 13.89
CA ASP A 349 -3.76 -14.16 14.16
C ASP A 349 -4.43 -13.89 15.53
N CYS A 350 -4.27 -12.70 16.09
CA CYS A 350 -4.77 -12.40 17.44
C CYS A 350 -6.30 -12.29 17.44
N GLY A 351 -6.97 -13.32 17.97
CA GLY A 351 -8.41 -13.47 17.90
C GLY A 351 -8.89 -14.20 16.63
N ARG A 352 -8.00 -14.79 15.82
CA ARG A 352 -8.37 -15.61 14.64
C ARG A 352 -8.64 -17.05 15.09
N PHE A 353 -9.87 -17.53 14.89
CA PHE A 353 -10.25 -18.90 15.23
C PHE A 353 -9.72 -19.90 14.21
N ALA A 354 -8.78 -20.76 14.63
CA ALA A 354 -8.10 -21.73 13.76
C ALA A 354 -9.08 -22.74 13.13
N GLU A 355 -10.17 -23.07 13.83
CA GLU A 355 -11.19 -24.04 13.41
C GLU A 355 -11.97 -23.58 12.18
N GLN A 356 -12.04 -22.27 11.93
CA GLN A 356 -12.85 -21.68 10.86
C GLN A 356 -12.13 -21.60 9.50
N LYS A 357 -10.87 -22.08 9.43
CA LYS A 357 -10.04 -22.14 8.21
C LYS A 357 -10.04 -20.83 7.41
N PHE A 358 -9.91 -19.69 8.08
CA PHE A 358 -9.67 -18.42 7.40
C PHE A 358 -8.37 -18.54 6.61
N ILE A 359 -8.45 -18.48 5.28
CA ILE A 359 -7.30 -18.73 4.41
C ILE A 359 -6.41 -17.48 4.35
N SER A 360 -7.01 -16.31 4.12
CA SER A 360 -6.32 -15.02 4.07
C SER A 360 -7.13 -13.95 4.81
N GLY A 361 -6.44 -13.09 5.56
CA GLY A 361 -7.02 -11.90 6.17
C GLY A 361 -6.80 -10.68 5.29
N LEU A 362 -7.83 -9.84 5.14
CA LEU A 362 -7.72 -8.53 4.49
C LEU A 362 -7.79 -7.43 5.53
N ALA A 363 -6.97 -6.40 5.38
CA ALA A 363 -7.00 -5.20 6.18
C ALA A 363 -6.86 -3.98 5.28
N TYR A 364 -7.16 -2.79 5.81
CA TYR A 364 -6.83 -1.56 5.10
C TYR A 364 -5.35 -1.24 5.30
N ASP A 365 -4.60 -1.02 4.21
CA ASP A 365 -3.28 -0.39 4.30
C ASP A 365 -3.48 1.12 4.54
N PRO A 366 -3.05 1.68 5.68
CA PRO A 366 -3.26 3.09 5.98
C PRO A 366 -2.61 4.07 5.00
N GLN A 367 -1.59 3.65 4.26
CA GLN A 367 -0.93 4.50 3.28
C GLN A 367 -1.73 4.58 1.97
N THR A 368 -2.36 3.49 1.54
CA THR A 368 -3.04 3.44 0.24
C THR A 368 -4.57 3.47 0.36
N TRP A 369 -5.09 3.21 1.56
CA TRP A 369 -6.50 2.90 1.87
C TRP A 369 -7.11 1.76 1.05
N GLY A 370 -6.29 1.01 0.31
CA GLY A 370 -6.63 -0.24 -0.35
C GLY A 370 -6.56 -1.43 0.61
N ASP A 371 -6.90 -2.61 0.09
CA ASP A 371 -6.73 -3.86 0.83
C ASP A 371 -5.27 -4.31 0.81
N ILE A 372 -4.75 -4.69 1.97
CA ILE A 372 -3.52 -5.48 2.14
C ILE A 372 -3.88 -6.80 2.80
N ASN A 373 -3.31 -7.90 2.33
CA ASN A 373 -3.52 -9.20 2.94
C ASN A 373 -2.40 -9.56 3.94
N ASP A 374 -2.66 -10.53 4.81
CA ASP A 374 -1.70 -11.03 5.82
C ASP A 374 -0.39 -11.57 5.21
N HIS A 375 -0.43 -12.17 4.02
CA HIS A 375 0.77 -12.64 3.32
C HIS A 375 1.61 -11.50 2.73
N GLU A 376 0.95 -10.49 2.16
CA GLU A 376 1.58 -9.28 1.67
C GLU A 376 2.22 -8.52 2.83
N LEU A 377 1.49 -8.37 3.95
CA LEU A 377 2.02 -7.77 5.16
C LEU A 377 3.26 -8.55 5.66
N GLY A 378 3.17 -9.88 5.71
CA GLY A 378 4.31 -10.74 6.03
C GLY A 378 5.51 -10.47 5.12
N PHE A 379 5.30 -10.45 3.80
CA PHE A 379 6.35 -10.18 2.83
C PHE A 379 6.94 -8.77 2.95
N ILE A 380 6.13 -7.72 3.18
CA ILE A 380 6.63 -6.34 3.28
C ILE A 380 7.36 -6.05 4.59
N THR A 381 7.01 -6.79 5.65
CA THR A 381 7.60 -6.64 6.98
C THR A 381 8.82 -7.57 7.18
N GLU A 382 9.10 -8.46 6.23
CA GLU A 382 10.33 -9.23 6.26
C GLU A 382 11.56 -8.30 6.30
N ARG A 383 12.46 -8.60 7.22
CA ARG A 383 13.62 -7.76 7.55
C ARG A 383 14.70 -7.75 6.45
N PHE A 384 14.47 -8.42 5.33
CA PHE A 384 15.42 -8.39 4.21
C PHE A 384 15.62 -6.99 3.64
N ARG A 385 14.63 -6.10 3.77
CA ARG A 385 14.74 -4.72 3.27
C ARG A 385 15.82 -3.91 3.99
N ALA A 386 16.16 -4.30 5.21
CA ALA A 386 17.26 -3.70 5.97
C ALA A 386 18.64 -4.24 5.56
N LEU A 387 18.71 -5.34 4.80
CA LEU A 387 19.99 -5.97 4.43
C LEU A 387 20.75 -5.12 3.39
N PRO A 388 22.09 -5.04 3.48
CA PRO A 388 22.91 -4.33 2.50
C PRO A 388 22.71 -4.81 1.06
N THR A 389 22.51 -6.12 0.87
CA THR A 389 22.25 -6.73 -0.45
C THR A 389 20.97 -6.21 -1.08
N TYR A 390 19.91 -6.06 -0.29
CA TYR A 390 18.66 -5.50 -0.75
C TYR A 390 18.78 -4.01 -1.08
N LYS A 391 19.48 -3.23 -0.23
CA LYS A 391 19.74 -1.81 -0.52
C LYS A 391 20.49 -1.62 -1.84
N LEU A 392 21.51 -2.44 -2.11
CA LEU A 392 22.21 -2.45 -3.40
C LEU A 392 21.28 -2.85 -4.55
N SER A 393 20.43 -3.86 -4.36
CA SER A 393 19.41 -4.26 -5.33
C SER A 393 18.47 -3.10 -5.69
N VAL A 394 18.01 -2.34 -4.69
CA VAL A 394 17.16 -1.15 -4.89
C VAL A 394 17.89 -0.07 -5.69
N MET A 395 19.19 0.15 -5.45
CA MET A 395 19.99 1.10 -6.23
C MET A 395 20.15 0.67 -7.69
N HIS A 396 20.51 -0.58 -7.95
CA HIS A 396 20.60 -1.09 -9.33
C HIS A 396 19.25 -0.99 -10.07
N LYS A 397 18.14 -1.30 -9.39
CA LYS A 397 16.78 -1.14 -9.93
C LYS A 397 16.49 0.33 -10.27
N ALA A 398 16.89 1.25 -9.41
CA ALA A 398 16.70 2.68 -9.63
C ALA A 398 17.44 3.16 -10.90
N PHE A 399 18.71 2.79 -11.07
CA PHE A 399 19.45 3.15 -12.28
C PHE A 399 18.93 2.45 -13.53
N ALA A 400 18.42 1.21 -13.41
CA ALA A 400 17.75 0.55 -14.53
C ALA A 400 16.54 1.34 -15.05
N ALA A 401 15.71 1.87 -14.15
CA ALA A 401 14.59 2.73 -14.52
C ALA A 401 15.04 4.06 -15.15
N GLU A 402 16.16 4.64 -14.69
CA GLU A 402 16.74 5.83 -15.31
C GLU A 402 17.28 5.56 -16.72
N TYR A 403 17.95 4.42 -16.96
CA TYR A 403 18.38 4.01 -18.29
C TYR A 403 17.20 3.76 -19.24
N LEU A 404 16.09 3.19 -18.75
CA LEU A 404 14.86 3.06 -19.54
C LEU A 404 14.32 4.42 -19.97
N ARG A 405 14.27 5.38 -19.04
CA ARG A 405 13.81 6.75 -19.32
C ARG A 405 14.68 7.44 -20.38
N ASP A 406 15.98 7.14 -20.38
CA ASP A 406 16.95 7.67 -21.36
C ASP A 406 16.92 6.91 -22.71
N GLY A 407 16.04 5.93 -22.88
CA GLY A 407 15.98 5.12 -24.10
C GLY A 407 17.19 4.21 -24.29
N LYS A 408 17.81 3.75 -23.20
CA LYS A 408 18.99 2.86 -23.20
C LYS A 408 18.64 1.47 -22.64
N PRO A 409 17.80 0.68 -23.34
CA PRO A 409 17.27 -0.57 -22.81
C PRO A 409 18.36 -1.62 -22.51
N ASP A 410 19.47 -1.67 -23.26
CA ASP A 410 20.58 -2.59 -22.99
C ASP A 410 21.22 -2.37 -21.62
N LEU A 411 21.44 -1.10 -21.25
CA LEU A 411 21.99 -0.74 -19.93
C LEU A 411 20.96 -0.98 -18.83
N ALA A 412 19.68 -0.72 -19.13
CA ALA A 412 18.60 -1.01 -18.20
C ALA A 412 18.48 -2.50 -17.88
N VAL A 413 18.56 -3.38 -18.89
CA VAL A 413 18.55 -4.84 -18.69
C VAL A 413 19.73 -5.27 -17.82
N LYS A 414 20.95 -4.77 -18.09
CA LYS A 414 22.14 -5.07 -17.27
C LYS A 414 21.94 -4.64 -15.82
N ALA A 415 21.50 -3.42 -15.57
CA ALA A 415 21.28 -2.90 -14.22
C ALA A 415 20.14 -3.64 -13.50
N ALA A 416 19.02 -3.93 -14.17
CA ALA A 416 17.90 -4.66 -13.57
C ALA A 416 18.26 -6.12 -13.28
N ARG A 417 19.09 -6.75 -14.14
CA ARG A 417 19.61 -8.09 -13.90
C ARG A 417 20.52 -8.12 -12.68
N GLU A 418 21.39 -7.13 -12.53
CA GLU A 418 22.22 -7.00 -11.34
C GLU A 418 21.36 -6.80 -10.08
N ALA A 419 20.28 -6.01 -10.17
CA ALA A 419 19.35 -5.84 -9.06
C ALA A 419 18.75 -7.17 -8.58
N VAL A 420 18.21 -8.01 -9.49
CA VAL A 420 17.62 -9.31 -9.10
C VAL A 420 18.67 -10.31 -8.62
N ASN A 421 19.91 -10.23 -9.13
CA ASN A 421 21.02 -11.07 -8.68
C ASN A 421 21.45 -10.71 -7.24
N ARG A 422 21.42 -9.43 -6.88
CA ARG A 422 21.75 -8.96 -5.51
C ARG A 422 20.73 -9.38 -4.49
N ASP A 423 19.44 -9.28 -4.82
CA ASP A 423 18.37 -9.83 -3.99
C ASP A 423 17.15 -10.22 -4.84
N ARG A 424 16.91 -11.52 -4.95
CA ARG A 424 15.80 -12.08 -5.74
C ARG A 424 14.42 -11.73 -5.17
N ARG A 425 14.33 -11.25 -3.93
CA ARG A 425 13.06 -10.81 -3.32
C ARG A 425 12.69 -9.38 -3.72
N ASN A 426 13.54 -8.65 -4.45
CA ASN A 426 13.19 -7.34 -4.97
C ASN A 426 12.18 -7.44 -6.13
N LEU A 427 10.89 -7.51 -5.78
CA LEU A 427 9.77 -7.56 -6.73
C LEU A 427 9.84 -6.46 -7.80
N ALA A 428 10.15 -5.22 -7.39
CA ALA A 428 10.24 -4.09 -8.30
C ALA A 428 11.37 -4.26 -9.32
N ALA A 429 12.47 -4.91 -8.96
CA ALA A 429 13.58 -5.20 -9.88
C ALA A 429 13.17 -6.18 -10.98
N TRP A 430 12.38 -7.21 -10.65
CA TRP A 430 11.83 -8.14 -11.66
C TRP A 430 10.91 -7.42 -12.65
N ASN A 431 10.04 -6.53 -12.17
CA ASN A 431 9.15 -5.75 -13.04
C ASN A 431 9.94 -4.83 -13.98
N VAL A 432 10.95 -4.12 -13.47
CA VAL A 432 11.83 -3.28 -14.29
C VAL A 432 12.65 -4.12 -15.28
N LEU A 433 13.08 -5.32 -14.90
CA LEU A 433 13.76 -6.23 -15.81
C LEU A 433 12.87 -6.69 -16.97
N LEU A 434 11.60 -7.01 -16.70
CA LEU A 434 10.61 -7.37 -17.72
C LEU A 434 10.26 -6.19 -18.63
N GLU A 435 10.20 -4.97 -18.09
CA GLU A 435 9.99 -3.74 -18.86
C GLU A 435 11.21 -3.44 -19.75
N ALA A 436 12.42 -3.50 -19.19
CA ALA A 436 13.66 -3.28 -19.92
C ALA A 436 13.86 -4.31 -21.04
N GLN A 437 13.54 -5.58 -20.78
CA GLN A 437 13.62 -6.62 -21.80
C GLN A 437 12.62 -6.35 -22.94
N ALA A 438 11.38 -5.97 -22.63
CA ALA A 438 10.38 -5.66 -23.66
C ALA A 438 10.76 -4.43 -24.50
N ALA A 439 11.39 -3.42 -23.88
CA ALA A 439 11.91 -2.25 -24.58
C ALA A 439 13.14 -2.58 -25.47
N MET A 440 13.92 -3.59 -25.08
CA MET A 440 15.10 -4.05 -25.82
C MET A 440 14.71 -4.92 -27.02
N SER A 441 13.73 -5.81 -26.86
CA SER A 441 13.34 -6.76 -27.90
C SER A 441 11.88 -7.23 -27.73
N PRO A 442 11.11 -7.37 -28.82
CA PRO A 442 9.78 -7.99 -28.78
C PRO A 442 9.81 -9.51 -28.62
N ASP A 443 11.00 -10.14 -28.54
CA ASP A 443 11.14 -11.59 -28.39
C ASP A 443 10.51 -12.10 -27.08
N LEU A 444 9.42 -12.84 -27.23
CA LEU A 444 8.70 -13.46 -26.14
C LEU A 444 9.47 -14.62 -25.49
N ARG A 445 10.48 -15.21 -26.16
CA ARG A 445 11.30 -16.27 -25.55
C ARG A 445 12.16 -15.75 -24.41
N ALA A 446 12.81 -14.60 -24.62
CA ALA A 446 13.58 -13.94 -23.57
C ALA A 446 12.69 -13.53 -22.37
N ARG A 447 11.48 -13.04 -22.66
CA ARG A 447 10.48 -12.70 -21.63
C ARG A 447 10.05 -13.92 -20.81
N GLU A 448 9.78 -15.04 -21.48
CA GLU A 448 9.43 -16.31 -20.84
C GLU A 448 10.52 -16.76 -19.87
N GLY A 449 11.79 -16.70 -20.28
CA GLY A 449 12.94 -17.07 -19.43
C GLY A 449 12.95 -16.29 -18.11
N ILE A 450 12.81 -14.97 -18.17
CA ILE A 450 12.76 -14.10 -16.97
C ILE A 450 11.55 -14.46 -16.09
N LEU A 451 10.38 -14.68 -16.68
CA LEU A 451 9.17 -15.04 -15.94
C LEU A 451 9.31 -16.36 -15.20
N ARG A 452 9.93 -17.38 -15.82
CA ARG A 452 10.23 -18.66 -15.15
C ARG A 452 11.18 -18.47 -13.96
N GLU A 453 12.21 -17.65 -14.10
CA GLU A 453 13.11 -17.32 -12.99
C GLU A 453 12.40 -16.59 -11.84
N ALA A 454 11.48 -15.67 -12.17
CA ALA A 454 10.68 -14.94 -11.20
C ALA A 454 9.70 -15.86 -10.44
N VAL A 455 9.00 -16.75 -11.16
CA VAL A 455 8.13 -17.78 -10.55
C VAL A 455 8.91 -18.62 -9.53
N LEU A 456 10.14 -19.03 -9.86
CA LEU A 456 11.00 -19.75 -8.92
C LEU A 456 11.48 -18.87 -7.75
N ALA A 457 11.79 -17.60 -8.00
CA ALA A 457 12.23 -16.67 -6.96
C ALA A 457 11.14 -16.45 -5.88
N PHE A 458 9.88 -16.46 -6.29
CA PHE A 458 8.73 -16.20 -5.41
C PHE A 458 7.95 -17.46 -5.04
N ALA A 459 8.49 -18.67 -5.25
CA ALA A 459 7.79 -19.93 -4.98
C ALA A 459 7.33 -20.14 -3.51
N LYS A 460 7.86 -19.33 -2.57
CA LYS A 460 7.46 -19.29 -1.15
C LYS A 460 6.34 -18.27 -0.85
N TYR A 461 6.00 -17.41 -1.82
CA TYR A 461 5.02 -16.33 -1.71
C TYR A 461 3.91 -16.56 -2.75
N PRO A 462 2.83 -17.28 -2.40
CA PRO A 462 1.83 -17.74 -3.37
C PRO A 462 1.24 -16.63 -4.24
N ASP A 463 0.95 -15.45 -3.67
CA ASP A 463 0.42 -14.30 -4.41
C ASP A 463 1.37 -13.84 -5.52
N LEU A 464 2.65 -13.72 -5.19
CA LEU A 464 3.68 -13.25 -6.13
C LEU A 464 4.02 -14.34 -7.16
N GLU A 465 4.11 -15.61 -6.75
CA GLU A 465 4.27 -16.73 -7.69
C GLU A 465 3.13 -16.76 -8.70
N ILE A 466 1.88 -16.64 -8.24
CA ILE A 466 0.70 -16.66 -9.12
C ILE A 466 0.68 -15.43 -10.03
N ALA A 467 1.03 -14.24 -9.54
CA ALA A 467 1.10 -13.05 -10.36
C ALA A 467 2.08 -13.21 -11.54
N PHE A 468 3.30 -13.71 -11.29
CA PHE A 468 4.26 -13.98 -12.36
C PHE A 468 3.86 -15.16 -13.24
N SER A 469 3.26 -16.21 -12.67
CA SER A 469 2.83 -17.36 -13.43
C SER A 469 1.66 -17.04 -14.38
N ARG A 470 0.75 -16.13 -13.99
CA ARG A 470 -0.32 -15.63 -14.88
C ARG A 470 0.27 -14.90 -16.09
N GLN A 471 1.29 -14.06 -15.87
CA GLN A 471 2.03 -13.43 -16.98
C GLN A 471 2.75 -14.46 -17.86
N LEU A 472 3.33 -15.50 -17.25
CA LEU A 472 3.98 -16.60 -17.98
C LEU A 472 2.98 -17.36 -18.86
N VAL A 473 1.81 -17.70 -18.32
CA VAL A 473 0.71 -18.35 -19.07
C VAL A 473 0.30 -17.49 -20.27
N GLU A 474 0.16 -16.18 -20.09
CA GLU A 474 -0.19 -15.27 -21.19
C GLU A 474 0.90 -15.25 -22.28
N VAL A 475 2.18 -15.14 -21.90
CA VAL A 475 3.31 -15.19 -22.85
C VAL A 475 3.33 -16.52 -23.61
N LEU A 476 3.08 -17.65 -22.94
CA LEU A 476 2.99 -18.96 -23.59
C LEU A 476 1.85 -19.02 -24.61
N ARG A 477 0.66 -18.49 -24.26
CA ARG A 477 -0.49 -18.41 -25.18
C ARG A 477 -0.18 -17.56 -26.41
N GLN A 478 0.44 -16.38 -26.23
CA GLN A 478 0.86 -15.51 -27.34
C GLN A 478 1.88 -16.18 -28.27
N ARG A 479 2.69 -17.10 -27.74
CA ARG A 479 3.62 -17.91 -28.51
C ARG A 479 2.99 -19.12 -29.20
N GLY A 480 1.70 -19.38 -28.99
CA GLY A 480 1.01 -20.57 -29.50
C GLY A 480 1.18 -21.84 -28.65
N GLU A 481 1.90 -21.76 -27.52
CA GLU A 481 2.21 -22.88 -26.62
C GLU A 481 1.02 -23.20 -25.69
N THR A 482 -0.17 -23.40 -26.25
CA THR A 482 -1.45 -23.48 -25.53
C THR A 482 -1.51 -24.68 -24.57
N SER A 483 -0.92 -25.81 -24.94
CA SER A 483 -0.86 -27.01 -24.09
C SER A 483 -0.02 -26.75 -22.83
N VAL A 484 1.14 -26.11 -22.97
CA VAL A 484 2.02 -25.74 -21.86
C VAL A 484 1.36 -24.68 -20.99
N ALA A 485 0.72 -23.67 -21.60
CA ALA A 485 -0.04 -22.65 -20.88
C ALA A 485 -1.15 -23.24 -20.01
N ASN A 486 -1.93 -24.17 -20.57
CA ASN A 486 -2.99 -24.87 -19.84
C ASN A 486 -2.42 -25.73 -18.70
N PHE A 487 -1.28 -26.39 -18.91
CA PHE A 487 -0.63 -27.18 -17.88
C PHE A 487 -0.16 -26.31 -16.71
N GLU A 488 0.50 -25.18 -16.97
CA GLU A 488 0.96 -24.27 -15.92
C GLU A 488 -0.21 -23.69 -15.12
N GLU A 489 -1.30 -23.32 -15.80
CA GLU A 489 -2.52 -22.83 -15.16
C GLU A 489 -3.16 -23.88 -14.23
N GLN A 490 -3.25 -25.14 -14.69
CA GLN A 490 -3.77 -26.24 -13.87
C GLN A 490 -2.85 -26.60 -12.70
N ARG A 491 -1.53 -26.55 -12.89
CA ARG A 491 -0.53 -26.84 -11.86
C ARG A 491 -0.69 -25.90 -10.66
N LEU A 492 -0.88 -24.60 -10.90
CA LEU A 492 -1.07 -23.60 -9.84
C LEU A 492 -2.36 -23.83 -9.07
N GLY A 493 -3.47 -24.06 -9.78
CA GLY A 493 -4.76 -24.35 -9.16
C GLY A 493 -4.68 -25.55 -8.23
N LYS A 494 -4.03 -26.64 -8.66
CA LYS A 494 -3.82 -27.83 -7.83
C LYS A 494 -2.87 -27.59 -6.65
N LYS A 495 -1.75 -26.87 -6.86
CA LYS A 495 -0.75 -26.61 -5.81
C LYS A 495 -1.36 -25.88 -4.62
N TYR A 496 -2.26 -24.94 -4.88
CA TYR A 496 -2.78 -24.01 -3.88
C TYR A 496 -4.22 -24.28 -3.43
N GLN A 497 -4.87 -25.31 -3.98
CA GLN A 497 -6.26 -25.64 -3.69
C GLN A 497 -6.54 -25.82 -2.19
N SER A 498 -5.59 -26.38 -1.43
CA SER A 498 -5.78 -26.68 0.01
C SER A 498 -5.28 -25.59 0.96
N SER A 499 -4.32 -24.74 0.54
CA SER A 499 -3.65 -23.77 1.41
C SER A 499 -3.93 -22.30 1.05
N ARG A 500 -4.35 -22.01 -0.19
CA ARG A 500 -4.71 -20.69 -0.72
C ARG A 500 -5.96 -20.78 -1.59
N GLY A 501 -7.01 -21.36 -1.01
CA GLY A 501 -8.32 -21.53 -1.65
C GLY A 501 -8.94 -20.20 -2.12
N ASP A 502 -8.62 -19.09 -1.45
CA ASP A 502 -8.97 -17.72 -1.88
C ASP A 502 -8.48 -17.41 -3.32
N LEU A 503 -7.26 -17.81 -3.67
CA LEU A 503 -6.72 -17.60 -5.02
C LEU A 503 -7.42 -18.48 -6.06
N SER A 504 -7.87 -19.68 -5.67
CA SER A 504 -8.72 -20.52 -6.52
C SER A 504 -10.10 -19.89 -6.73
N ILE A 505 -10.66 -19.25 -5.70
CA ILE A 505 -11.94 -18.51 -5.79
C ILE A 505 -11.80 -17.32 -6.74
N GLU A 506 -10.70 -16.56 -6.65
CA GLU A 506 -10.43 -15.45 -7.57
C GLU A 506 -10.31 -15.91 -9.02
N GLN A 507 -9.64 -17.04 -9.26
CA GLN A 507 -9.53 -17.60 -10.60
C GLN A 507 -10.91 -18.01 -11.13
N ALA A 508 -11.71 -18.70 -10.31
CA ALA A 508 -13.09 -19.05 -10.64
C ALA A 508 -13.94 -17.80 -10.97
N ALA A 509 -13.86 -16.77 -10.13
CA ALA A 509 -14.56 -15.51 -10.33
C ALA A 509 -14.14 -14.81 -11.63
N ALA A 510 -12.85 -14.79 -11.95
CA ALA A 510 -12.34 -14.22 -13.20
C ALA A 510 -12.84 -14.98 -14.44
N SER A 511 -12.88 -16.31 -14.39
CA SER A 511 -13.42 -17.14 -15.48
C SER A 511 -14.92 -16.89 -15.69
N ILE A 512 -15.72 -16.80 -14.62
CA ILE A 512 -17.15 -16.48 -14.72
C ILE A 512 -17.35 -15.06 -15.26
N LYS A 513 -16.57 -14.09 -14.77
CA LYS A 513 -16.65 -12.70 -15.23
C LYS A 513 -16.39 -12.57 -16.72
N ARG A 514 -15.43 -13.30 -17.26
CA ARG A 514 -15.15 -13.35 -18.70
C ARG A 514 -16.35 -13.91 -19.47
N SER A 515 -16.88 -15.05 -19.02
CA SER A 515 -18.06 -15.65 -19.65
C SER A 515 -19.29 -14.72 -19.64
N MET A 516 -19.53 -14.02 -18.53
CA MET A 516 -20.62 -13.02 -18.43
C MET A 516 -20.46 -11.84 -19.42
N GLN A 517 -19.25 -11.59 -19.93
CA GLN A 517 -18.98 -10.51 -20.88
C GLN A 517 -19.04 -10.98 -22.34
N GLU A 518 -18.68 -12.23 -22.61
CA GLU A 518 -18.41 -12.73 -23.95
C GLU A 518 -19.47 -13.72 -24.46
N ASP A 519 -20.11 -14.49 -23.57
CA ASP A 519 -20.94 -15.62 -23.93
C ASP A 519 -22.45 -15.34 -23.82
N ASP A 520 -23.27 -16.15 -24.49
CA ASP A 520 -24.72 -16.18 -24.29
C ASP A 520 -25.08 -16.83 -22.93
N LEU A 521 -26.27 -16.51 -22.40
CA LEU A 521 -26.69 -16.95 -21.06
C LEU A 521 -26.65 -18.48 -20.87
N ALA A 522 -26.96 -19.28 -21.90
CA ALA A 522 -26.92 -20.74 -21.77
C ALA A 522 -25.49 -21.25 -21.63
N THR A 523 -24.55 -20.66 -22.36
CA THR A 523 -23.11 -20.92 -22.23
C THR A 523 -22.59 -20.45 -20.87
N GLN A 524 -22.98 -19.25 -20.43
CA GLN A 524 -22.64 -18.74 -19.10
C GLN A 524 -23.06 -19.70 -17.97
N ILE A 525 -24.28 -20.23 -18.03
CA ILE A 525 -24.78 -21.23 -17.05
C ILE A 525 -23.94 -22.51 -17.09
N LYS A 526 -23.53 -22.99 -18.27
CA LYS A 526 -22.66 -24.17 -18.39
C LYS A 526 -21.29 -23.92 -17.75
N VAL A 527 -20.69 -22.77 -18.02
CA VAL A 527 -19.41 -22.37 -17.41
C VAL A 527 -19.55 -22.27 -15.89
N TYR A 528 -20.61 -21.63 -15.40
CA TYR A 528 -20.94 -21.56 -13.98
C TYR A 528 -21.07 -22.92 -13.32
N ASN A 529 -21.88 -23.82 -13.88
CA ASN A 529 -22.07 -25.15 -13.33
C ASN A 529 -20.75 -25.95 -13.30
N ARG A 530 -19.94 -25.85 -14.37
CA ARG A 530 -18.63 -26.50 -14.42
C ARG A 530 -17.71 -25.98 -13.32
N ILE A 531 -17.62 -24.67 -13.14
CA ILE A 531 -16.77 -24.05 -12.12
C ILE A 531 -17.24 -24.41 -10.71
N LEU A 532 -18.55 -24.40 -10.49
CA LEU A 532 -19.16 -24.82 -9.24
C LEU A 532 -18.84 -26.29 -8.91
N ASP A 533 -18.92 -27.18 -9.90
CA ASP A 533 -18.63 -28.61 -9.71
C ASP A 533 -17.14 -28.89 -9.46
N THR A 534 -16.24 -28.13 -10.08
CA THR A 534 -14.79 -28.35 -9.95
C THR A 534 -14.17 -27.68 -8.73
N THR A 535 -14.69 -26.50 -8.33
CA THR A 535 -14.05 -25.66 -7.30
C THR A 535 -14.94 -25.31 -6.13
N GLY A 536 -16.26 -25.52 -6.22
CA GLY A 536 -17.22 -25.07 -5.20
C GLY A 536 -17.44 -26.03 -4.03
N GLN A 537 -17.08 -27.32 -4.13
CA GLN A 537 -17.38 -28.27 -3.06
C GLN A 537 -16.68 -27.91 -1.74
N GLY A 538 -17.47 -27.69 -0.68
CA GLY A 538 -16.97 -27.39 0.67
C GLY A 538 -16.28 -26.03 0.81
N GLN A 539 -16.54 -25.10 -0.11
CA GLN A 539 -16.01 -23.74 -0.05
C GLN A 539 -16.79 -22.83 0.89
N THR A 540 -16.16 -21.71 1.25
CA THR A 540 -16.63 -20.74 2.25
C THR A 540 -17.61 -19.71 1.68
N ILE A 541 -18.14 -18.84 2.55
CA ILE A 541 -18.95 -17.67 2.19
C ILE A 541 -18.24 -16.73 1.18
N ASP A 542 -16.90 -16.74 1.11
CA ASP A 542 -16.13 -15.97 0.12
C ASP A 542 -16.41 -16.44 -1.33
N TYR A 543 -16.61 -17.74 -1.54
CA TYR A 543 -16.99 -18.28 -2.84
C TYR A 543 -18.38 -17.79 -3.24
N TYR A 544 -19.30 -17.72 -2.28
CA TYR A 544 -20.61 -17.12 -2.53
C TYR A 544 -20.48 -15.65 -2.92
N ASP A 545 -19.72 -14.86 -2.17
CA ASP A 545 -19.55 -13.42 -2.41
C ASP A 545 -18.89 -13.10 -3.75
N LYS A 546 -17.89 -13.89 -4.16
CA LYS A 546 -17.06 -13.60 -5.35
C LYS A 546 -17.52 -14.30 -6.63
N VAL A 547 -18.19 -15.45 -6.51
CA VAL A 547 -18.57 -16.28 -7.67
C VAL A 547 -20.09 -16.37 -7.81
N VAL A 548 -20.79 -16.81 -6.76
CA VAL A 548 -22.23 -17.11 -6.85
C VAL A 548 -23.04 -15.81 -6.93
N ALA A 549 -22.95 -14.95 -5.92
CA ALA A 549 -23.78 -13.76 -5.83
C ALA A 549 -23.62 -12.80 -7.03
N PRO A 550 -22.40 -12.51 -7.53
CA PRO A 550 -22.23 -11.69 -8.74
C PRO A 550 -22.84 -12.33 -9.98
N PHE A 551 -22.69 -13.65 -10.15
CA PHE A 551 -23.29 -14.37 -11.27
C PHE A 551 -24.82 -14.33 -11.22
N ILE A 552 -25.40 -14.57 -10.04
CA ILE A 552 -26.86 -14.51 -9.86
C ILE A 552 -27.39 -13.07 -10.07
N ALA A 553 -26.66 -12.05 -9.61
CA ALA A 553 -27.03 -10.65 -9.81
C ALA A 553 -26.99 -10.19 -11.28
N HIS A 554 -26.16 -10.85 -12.11
CA HIS A 554 -26.03 -10.57 -13.54
C HIS A 554 -27.28 -10.94 -14.33
N PHE A 555 -28.13 -11.86 -13.83
CA PHE A 555 -29.34 -12.25 -14.54
C PHE A 555 -30.30 -11.07 -14.71
N PRO A 556 -30.97 -10.98 -15.88
CA PRO A 556 -32.02 -10.00 -16.05
C PRO A 556 -33.29 -10.46 -15.29
N PRO A 557 -34.17 -9.52 -14.85
CA PRO A 557 -35.33 -9.84 -14.03
C PRO A 557 -36.25 -10.93 -14.62
N GLU A 558 -36.41 -10.97 -15.93
CA GLU A 558 -37.21 -11.96 -16.66
C GLU A 558 -36.66 -13.40 -16.57
N GLN A 559 -35.38 -13.56 -16.20
CA GLN A 559 -34.74 -14.87 -16.01
C GLN A 559 -34.59 -15.25 -14.53
N ALA A 560 -35.41 -14.67 -13.64
CA ALA A 560 -35.35 -14.92 -12.19
C ALA A 560 -35.45 -16.41 -11.83
N GLN A 561 -36.23 -17.21 -12.58
CA GLN A 561 -36.35 -18.64 -12.33
C GLN A 561 -35.04 -19.40 -12.60
N ALA A 562 -34.31 -19.05 -13.67
CA ALA A 562 -33.01 -19.63 -13.97
C ALA A 562 -31.96 -19.21 -12.93
N ALA A 563 -32.03 -17.96 -12.45
CA ALA A 563 -31.18 -17.46 -11.37
C ALA A 563 -31.42 -18.24 -10.06
N LEU A 564 -32.69 -18.48 -9.69
CA LEU A 564 -33.05 -19.29 -8.53
C LEU A 564 -32.53 -20.73 -8.64
N GLN A 565 -32.64 -21.36 -9.81
CA GLN A 565 -32.09 -22.70 -10.04
C GLN A 565 -30.56 -22.75 -9.85
N CYS A 566 -29.84 -21.73 -10.34
CA CYS A 566 -28.39 -21.62 -10.17
C CYS A 566 -28.01 -21.40 -8.69
N LEU A 567 -28.80 -20.62 -7.95
CA LEU A 567 -28.63 -20.39 -6.52
C LEU A 567 -28.90 -21.66 -5.69
N ASP A 568 -29.95 -22.40 -6.01
CA ASP A 568 -30.29 -23.68 -5.36
C ASP A 568 -29.26 -24.77 -5.66
N ARG A 569 -28.63 -24.75 -6.85
CA ARG A 569 -27.49 -25.61 -7.15
C ARG A 569 -26.30 -25.24 -6.28
N ALA A 570 -25.95 -23.95 -6.19
CA ALA A 570 -24.85 -23.50 -5.32
C ALA A 570 -25.08 -23.91 -3.86
N ARG A 571 -26.29 -23.74 -3.32
CA ARG A 571 -26.58 -24.09 -1.92
C ARG A 571 -26.27 -25.57 -1.63
N ARG A 572 -26.58 -26.45 -2.59
CA ARG A 572 -26.25 -27.89 -2.51
C ARG A 572 -24.75 -28.16 -2.64
N THR A 573 -24.10 -27.57 -3.64
CA THR A 573 -22.67 -27.83 -3.90
C THR A 573 -21.77 -27.29 -2.80
N LEU A 574 -22.07 -26.11 -2.27
CA LEU A 574 -21.33 -25.50 -1.15
C LEU A 574 -21.58 -26.21 0.19
N ARG A 575 -22.58 -27.12 0.28
CA ARG A 575 -23.03 -27.79 1.52
C ARG A 575 -23.37 -26.79 2.63
N VAL A 576 -24.24 -25.83 2.31
CA VAL A 576 -24.62 -24.77 3.25
C VAL A 576 -25.41 -25.32 4.43
N ASP A 577 -24.92 -25.08 5.64
CA ASP A 577 -25.57 -25.52 6.88
C ASP A 577 -26.81 -24.65 7.21
N PRO A 578 -27.97 -25.27 7.50
CA PRO A 578 -29.19 -24.52 7.81
C PRO A 578 -29.05 -23.55 8.98
N GLY A 579 -29.59 -22.34 8.83
CA GLY A 579 -29.62 -21.32 9.88
C GLY A 579 -28.27 -20.64 10.19
N LYS A 580 -27.19 -21.01 9.47
CA LYS A 580 -25.91 -20.28 9.50
C LYS A 580 -25.97 -19.04 8.62
N GLN A 581 -24.96 -18.16 8.75
CA GLN A 581 -24.92 -16.88 8.05
C GLN A 581 -25.12 -17.01 6.53
N LEU A 582 -24.36 -17.90 5.87
CA LEU A 582 -24.47 -18.12 4.42
C LEU A 582 -25.88 -18.57 4.00
N ASP A 583 -26.53 -19.40 4.81
CA ASP A 583 -27.88 -19.87 4.55
C ASP A 583 -28.91 -18.73 4.55
N LEU A 584 -28.80 -17.85 5.56
CA LEU A 584 -29.65 -16.68 5.71
C LEU A 584 -29.44 -15.67 4.57
N GLU A 585 -28.20 -15.48 4.13
CA GLU A 585 -27.87 -14.59 3.00
C GLU A 585 -28.41 -15.13 1.67
N MET A 586 -28.24 -16.42 1.40
CA MET A 586 -28.81 -17.07 0.22
C MET A 586 -30.34 -17.02 0.22
N ALA A 587 -30.99 -17.24 1.37
CA ALA A 587 -32.44 -17.12 1.50
C ALA A 587 -32.94 -15.68 1.29
N GLY A 588 -32.20 -14.70 1.82
CA GLY A 588 -32.45 -13.28 1.59
C GLY A 588 -32.35 -12.90 0.10
N PHE A 589 -31.31 -13.38 -0.59
CA PHE A 589 -31.15 -13.15 -2.03
C PHE A 589 -32.26 -13.84 -2.84
N ALA A 590 -32.62 -15.08 -2.52
CA ALA A 590 -33.75 -15.76 -3.15
C ALA A 590 -35.07 -14.99 -3.00
N THR A 591 -35.31 -14.40 -1.82
CA THR A 591 -36.49 -13.55 -1.57
C THR A 591 -36.48 -12.29 -2.44
N ARG A 592 -35.32 -11.62 -2.57
CA ARG A 592 -35.15 -10.46 -3.45
C ARG A 592 -35.47 -10.79 -4.91
N LEU A 593 -34.90 -11.88 -5.43
CA LEU A 593 -35.16 -12.37 -6.80
C LEU A 593 -36.67 -12.60 -7.05
N LYS A 594 -37.36 -13.27 -6.12
CA LYS A 594 -38.81 -13.52 -6.23
C LYS A 594 -39.64 -12.26 -6.20
N SER A 595 -39.18 -11.22 -5.49
CA SER A 595 -39.88 -9.95 -5.36
C SER A 595 -39.60 -8.94 -6.49
N GLY A 596 -38.69 -9.26 -7.42
CA GLY A 596 -38.26 -8.35 -8.49
C GLY A 596 -37.43 -7.14 -8.01
N LYS A 597 -37.08 -7.08 -6.72
CA LYS A 597 -36.22 -6.04 -6.14
C LYS A 597 -34.76 -6.51 -6.26
N LYS A 598 -33.95 -5.83 -7.08
CA LYS A 598 -32.51 -6.09 -7.15
C LYS A 598 -31.81 -5.63 -5.87
#